data_AF-A0A117SQ85-F1
#
_entry.id   AF-A0A117SQ85-F1
#
_cell.length_a   1.000
_cell.length_b   1.000
_cell.length_c   1.000
_cell.angle_alpha   90.00
_cell.angle_beta   90.00
_cell.angle_gamma   90.00
#
_symmetry.space_group_name_H-M   'P 1'
#
loop_
_entity.id
_entity.type
_entity.pdbx_description
1 polymer ?
#
loop_
_entity_poly.entity_id
_entity_poly.type
_entity_poly.pdbx_seq_one_letter_code
_entity_poly.pdbx_strand_id
1 'polypeptide(L)' 'MIVKFIYIKDTAIVEARGLSTCGDAFSLKIEGKYVQMCGNTYELSEEVPRFRRGVLKAADGVYLIECDDGMNCLAARSR' A
#
# COMPACT_ATOMS: atom_id res chain seq x y z
N MET A 1 6.29 6.47 -12.23
CA MET A 1 4.91 5.93 -12.17
C MET A 1 4.23 6.55 -10.98
N ILE A 2 3.04 7.15 -11.13
CA ILE A 2 2.39 7.91 -10.06
C ILE A 2 1.49 6.97 -9.25
N VAL A 3 1.87 6.66 -8.02
CA VAL A 3 1.01 5.95 -7.07
C VAL A 3 0.07 6.98 -6.43
N LYS A 4 -1.23 6.85 -6.68
CA LYS A 4 -2.22 7.81 -6.15
C LYS A 4 -2.68 7.36 -4.77
N PHE A 5 -2.59 8.27 -3.81
CA PHE A 5 -3.04 8.04 -2.45
C PHE A 5 -4.33 8.80 -2.17
N ILE A 6 -5.33 8.15 -1.57
CA ILE A 6 -6.58 8.78 -1.12
C ILE A 6 -6.80 8.39 0.33
N TYR A 7 -6.89 9.36 1.22
CA TYR A 7 -7.15 9.14 2.64
C TYR A 7 -8.59 9.47 2.99
N ILE A 8 -9.32 8.51 3.57
CA ILE A 8 -10.69 8.70 4.06
C ILE A 8 -10.78 8.19 5.50
N LYS A 9 -10.87 9.13 6.45
CA LYS A 9 -10.92 8.86 7.90
C LYS A 9 -9.72 8.04 8.39
N ASP A 10 -9.88 6.73 8.56
CA ASP A 10 -8.85 5.80 9.06
C ASP A 10 -8.42 4.80 7.98
N THR A 11 -8.89 4.99 6.74
CA THR A 11 -8.66 4.10 5.61
C THR A 11 -7.88 4.78 4.50
N ALA A 12 -6.78 4.17 4.08
CA ALA A 12 -5.99 4.60 2.93
C ALA A 12 -6.35 3.80 1.67
N ILE A 13 -6.54 4.46 0.53
CA ILE A 13 -6.64 3.80 -0.77
C ILE A 13 -5.38 4.13 -1.56
N VAL A 14 -4.63 3.08 -1.91
CA VAL A 14 -3.39 3.15 -2.68
C VAL A 14 -3.67 2.61 -4.07
N GLU A 15 -3.63 3.47 -5.09
CA GLU A 15 -3.75 3.03 -6.48
C GLU A 15 -2.37 2.91 -7.14
N ALA A 16 -1.96 1.67 -7.37
CA ALA A 16 -0.68 1.28 -7.93
C ALA A 16 -0.88 0.34 -9.12
N ARG A 17 -1.71 0.74 -10.09
CA ARG A 17 -2.15 -0.13 -11.21
C ARG A 17 -1.03 -0.62 -12.14
N GLY A 18 0.16 -0.02 -12.08
CA GLY A 18 1.34 -0.48 -12.81
C GLY A 18 2.24 -1.42 -12.02
N LEU A 19 1.89 -1.74 -10.76
CA LEU A 19 2.63 -2.65 -9.91
C LEU A 19 1.98 -4.02 -9.87
N SER A 20 2.75 -5.04 -10.19
CA SER A 20 2.42 -6.43 -9.84
C SER A 20 2.88 -6.74 -8.43
N THR A 21 2.10 -7.51 -7.69
CA THR A 21 2.48 -7.98 -6.37
C THR A 21 3.25 -9.30 -6.45
N CYS A 22 3.93 -9.67 -5.37
CA CYS A 22 4.73 -10.89 -5.30
C CYS A 22 3.94 -12.12 -4.85
N GLY A 23 2.63 -11.98 -4.55
CA GLY A 23 1.77 -13.08 -4.12
C GLY A 23 0.40 -12.62 -3.63
N ASP A 24 -0.43 -13.57 -3.21
CA ASP A 24 -1.76 -13.30 -2.66
C ASP A 24 -1.71 -12.66 -1.25
N ALA A 25 -0.57 -12.73 -0.56
CA ALA A 25 -0.32 -12.00 0.68
C ALA A 25 1.16 -11.60 0.79
N PHE A 26 1.43 -10.40 1.29
CA PHE A 26 2.80 -9.87 1.40
C PHE A 26 2.89 -8.73 2.42
N SER A 27 4.10 -8.45 2.89
CA SER A 27 4.39 -7.30 3.72
C SER A 27 4.76 -6.08 2.86
N LEU A 28 4.40 -4.89 3.35
CA LEU A 28 4.90 -3.63 2.85
C LEU A 28 5.22 -2.69 4.01
N LYS A 29 6.18 -1.79 3.81
CA LYS A 29 6.56 -0.79 4.79
C LYS A 29 6.44 0.60 4.18
N ILE A 30 5.82 1.53 4.91
CA ILE A 30 5.65 2.91 4.45
C ILE A 30 6.49 3.83 5.32
N GLU A 31 7.42 4.56 4.70
CA GLU A 31 8.30 5.52 5.37
C GLU A 31 8.23 6.87 4.64
N GLY A 32 7.41 7.78 5.17
CA GLY A 32 7.18 9.10 4.59
C GLY A 32 6.56 9.01 3.20
N LYS A 33 7.39 9.26 2.16
CA LYS A 33 7.00 9.18 0.74
C LYS A 33 7.42 7.88 0.06
N TYR A 34 7.98 6.93 0.79
CA TYR A 34 8.48 5.69 0.20
C TYR A 34 7.68 4.48 0.69
N VAL A 35 7.40 3.57 -0.23
CA VAL A 35 6.81 2.26 0.07
C VAL A 35 7.79 1.19 -0.36
N GLN A 36 8.20 0.36 0.60
CA GLN A 36 8.94 -0.85 0.33
C GLN A 36 7.97 -2.02 0.24
N MET A 37 7.96 -2.72 -0.90
CA MET A 37 7.05 -3.82 -1.17
C MET A 37 7.72 -4.82 -2.11
N CYS A 38 7.62 -6.11 -1.81
CA CYS A 38 8.15 -7.18 -2.67
C CYS A 38 9.63 -7.00 -3.05
N GLY A 39 10.45 -6.51 -2.12
CA GLY A 39 11.89 -6.28 -2.33
C GLY A 39 12.24 -5.01 -3.10
N ASN A 40 11.25 -4.24 -3.56
CA ASN A 40 11.45 -2.99 -4.27
C ASN A 40 11.01 -1.80 -3.43
N THR A 41 11.55 -0.61 -3.73
CA THR A 41 11.17 0.65 -3.11
C THR A 41 10.53 1.56 -4.15
N TYR A 42 9.36 2.11 -3.83
CA TYR A 42 8.56 2.97 -4.68
C TYR A 42 8.37 4.32 -4.02
N GLU A 43 8.51 5.39 -4.80
CA GLU A 43 8.18 6.74 -4.35
C GLU A 43 6.71 7.06 -4.62
N LEU A 44 6.03 7.58 -3.60
CA LEU A 44 4.66 8.04 -3.63
C LEU A 44 4.59 9.51 -4.05
N SER A 45 3.47 9.91 -4.66
CA SER A 45 3.27 11.31 -5.05
C SER A 45 3.24 12.27 -3.86
N GLU A 46 2.79 11.78 -2.70
CA GLU A 46 2.57 12.57 -1.49
C GLU A 46 3.01 11.75 -0.27
N GLU A 47 3.25 12.47 0.83
CA GLU A 47 3.55 11.83 2.11
C GLU A 47 2.29 11.19 2.67
N VAL A 48 2.42 9.96 3.15
CA VAL A 48 1.27 9.19 3.61
C VAL A 48 1.05 9.41 5.10
N PRO A 49 -0.12 9.92 5.52
CA PRO A 49 -0.48 9.95 6.92
C PRO A 49 -0.58 8.52 7.47
N ARG A 50 -0.37 8.37 8.77
CA ARG A 50 -0.52 7.07 9.43
C ARG A 50 -1.95 6.58 9.32
N PHE A 51 -2.12 5.30 9.02
CA PHE A 51 -3.43 4.67 8.88
C PHE A 51 -3.37 3.24 9.37
N ARG A 52 -4.49 2.72 9.88
CA ARG A 52 -4.55 1.34 10.36
C ARG A 52 -5.03 0.37 9.30
N ARG A 53 -5.92 0.81 8.41
CA ARG A 53 -6.51 -0.02 7.36
C ARG A 53 -6.36 0.64 6.00
N GLY A 54 -6.26 -0.17 4.97
CA GLY A 54 -6.20 0.35 3.62
C GLY A 54 -6.63 -0.64 2.56
N VAL A 55 -6.69 -0.13 1.33
CA VAL A 55 -6.97 -0.90 0.12
C VAL A 55 -5.91 -0.56 -0.90
N LEU A 56 -5.20 -1.56 -1.39
CA LEU A 56 -4.26 -1.43 -2.50
C LEU A 56 -4.87 -1.99 -3.77
N LYS A 57 -4.96 -1.16 -4.80
CA LYS A 57 -5.34 -1.57 -6.15
C LYS A 57 -4.08 -1.71 -6.98
N ALA A 58 -3.64 -2.94 -7.18
CA ALA A 58 -2.48 -3.31 -7.98
C ALA A 58 -2.91 -3.76 -9.40
N ALA A 59 -1.96 -4.07 -10.27
CA ALA A 59 -2.23 -4.56 -11.62
C ALA A 59 -2.93 -5.92 -11.63
N ASP A 60 -2.62 -6.75 -10.63
CA ASP A 60 -3.04 -8.15 -10.48
C ASP A 60 -4.23 -8.33 -9.53
N GLY A 61 -4.69 -7.27 -8.87
CA GLY A 61 -5.90 -7.34 -8.05
C GLY A 61 -6.06 -6.23 -7.02
N VAL A 62 -7.00 -6.46 -6.11
CA VAL A 62 -7.29 -5.59 -4.98
C VAL A 62 -6.87 -6.30 -3.70
N TYR A 63 -6.20 -5.58 -2.80
CA TYR A 63 -5.64 -6.11 -1.57
C TYR A 63 -6.12 -5.26 -0.40
N LEU A 64 -6.51 -5.91 0.68
CA LEU A 64 -6.75 -5.26 1.97
C LEU A 64 -5.42 -5.12 2.70
N ILE A 65 -5.17 -3.94 3.24
CA ILE A 65 -3.97 -3.61 4.01
C ILE A 65 -4.35 -3.38 5.46
N GLU A 66 -3.57 -3.94 6.39
CA GLU A 66 -3.57 -3.57 7.80
C GLU A 66 -2.17 -3.17 8.24
N CYS A 67 -2.04 -2.06 8.96
CA CYS A 67 -0.75 -1.51 9.41
C CYS A 67 -0.70 -1.32 10.93
N ASP A 68 0.50 -1.40 11.48
CA ASP A 68 0.82 -0.98 12.85
C ASP A 68 1.18 0.52 12.95
N ASP A 69 1.46 1.00 14.16
CA ASP A 69 1.86 2.39 14.41
C ASP A 69 3.21 2.78 13.77
N GLY A 70 4.04 1.78 13.45
CA GLY A 70 5.30 1.90 12.73
C GLY A 70 5.17 1.85 11.21
N MET A 71 3.94 1.81 10.69
CA MET A 71 3.62 1.68 9.27
C MET A 71 4.24 0.44 8.61
N ASN A 72 4.43 -0.63 9.40
CA ASN A 72 4.64 -1.96 8.88
C ASN A 72 3.27 -2.56 8.61
N CYS A 73 3.05 -2.98 7.37
CA CYS A 73 1.74 -3.35 6.89
C CYS A 73 1.74 -4.75 6.30
N LEU A 74 0.62 -5.44 6.46
CA LEU A 74 0.31 -6.69 5.79
C LEU A 74 -0.78 -6.43 4.76
N ALA A 75 -0.56 -6.91 3.55
CA ALA A 75 -1.52 -6.90 2.47
C ALA A 75 -1.98 -8.34 2.17
N ALA A 76 -3.28 -8.52 1.97
CA ALA A 76 -3.87 -9.78 1.55
C ALA A 76 -4.89 -9.54 0.44
N ARG A 77 -4.90 -10.41 -0.57
CA ARG A 77 -5.78 -10.28 -1.73
C ARG A 77 -7.23 -10.40 -1.31
N SER A 78 -8.02 -9.40 -1.68
CA SER A 78 -9.47 -9.46 -1.56
C SER A 78 -9.98 -10.31 -2.71
N ARG A 79 -10.66 -11.41 -2.38
CA ARG A 79 -11.45 -12.21 -3.33
C ARG A 79 -12.89 -11.76 -3.32
#